data_AF-A0A6A3G5G7-F1
#
_entry.id   AF-A0A6A3G5G7-F1
#
_cell.length_a   1.000
_cell.length_b   1.000
_cell.length_c   1.000
_cell.angle_alpha   90.00
_cell.angle_beta   90.00
_cell.angle_gamma   90.00
#
_symmetry.space_group_name_H-M   'P 1'
#
loop_
_entity.id
_entity.type
_entity.pdbx_description
1 polymer ?
#
loop_
_entity_poly.entity_id
_entity_poly.type
_entity_poly.pdbx_seq_one_letter_code
_entity_poly.pdbx_strand_id
1 'polypeptide(L)'
;MTCCADTAYCLRLEVYCGTDQHTDELGGESPTKFSADPNSGPAAVIRNLHEVLPTPKDGVFHAVVTDRFYTSVQLALQLLARNVYTVGTIQTNKKGFPPALIASEAARPVDVARGSSSIATSKCYPRLQVMQW
;
A
#
# COMPACT_ATOMS: atom_id res chain seq x y z
N MET A 1 -12.45 2.89 0.61
CA MET A 1 -13.26 1.95 1.41
C MET A 1 -12.32 0.95 2.06
N THR A 2 -12.53 0.66 3.34
CA THR A 2 -11.76 -0.34 4.09
C THR A 2 -12.72 -1.37 4.65
N CYS A 3 -12.45 -2.64 4.36
CA CYS A 3 -13.30 -3.75 4.77
C CYS A 3 -12.52 -4.79 5.56
N CYS A 4 -13.22 -5.53 6.40
CA CYS A 4 -12.71 -6.79 6.93
C CYS A 4 -12.61 -7.80 5.78
N ALA A 5 -11.44 -8.44 5.63
CA ALA A 5 -11.20 -9.41 4.56
C ALA A 5 -12.06 -10.68 4.71
N ASP A 6 -12.38 -11.08 5.94
CA ASP A 6 -13.10 -12.33 6.21
C ASP A 6 -14.62 -12.19 6.08
N THR A 7 -15.18 -11.08 6.58
CA THR A 7 -16.64 -10.87 6.64
C THR A 7 -17.16 -9.98 5.53
N ALA A 8 -16.27 -9.37 4.75
CA ALA A 8 -16.56 -8.29 3.80
C ALA A 8 -17.25 -7.06 4.44
N TYR A 9 -17.27 -6.96 5.77
CA TYR A 9 -17.89 -5.84 6.47
C TYR A 9 -17.13 -4.54 6.19
N CYS A 10 -17.83 -3.51 5.71
CA CYS A 10 -17.28 -2.19 5.49
C CYS A 10 -17.05 -1.48 6.83
N LEU A 11 -15.79 -1.41 7.26
CA LEU A 11 -15.37 -0.73 8.48
C LEU A 11 -15.39 0.79 8.31
N ARG A 12 -15.01 1.27 7.12
CA ARG A 12 -14.97 2.70 6.80
C ARG A 12 -15.10 2.96 5.31
N LEU A 13 -15.87 3.99 4.98
CA LEU A 13 -15.94 4.57 3.64
C LEU A 13 -15.56 6.04 3.71
N GLU A 14 -14.65 6.44 2.84
CA GLU A 14 -14.28 7.83 2.59
C GLU A 14 -14.56 8.06 1.10
N VAL A 15 -15.39 9.06 0.81
CA VAL A 15 -15.78 9.41 -0.56
C VAL A 15 -14.79 10.43 -1.09
N TYR A 16 -14.22 10.15 -2.25
CA TYR A 16 -13.36 11.10 -2.96
C TYR A 16 -14.23 12.05 -3.80
N CYS A 17 -14.23 13.34 -3.42
CA CYS A 17 -15.01 14.40 -4.05
C CYS A 17 -14.24 15.14 -5.15
N GLY A 18 -13.08 14.65 -5.58
CA GLY A 18 -12.30 15.28 -6.65
C GLY A 18 -11.67 16.60 -6.20
N THR A 19 -11.86 17.65 -7.01
CA THR A 19 -11.40 19.01 -6.70
C THR A 19 -12.17 19.66 -5.56
N ASP A 20 -13.36 19.15 -5.27
CA ASP A 20 -14.26 19.69 -4.25
C ASP A 20 -14.04 19.01 -2.89
N GLN A 21 -12.93 18.29 -2.72
CA GLN A 21 -12.59 17.64 -1.45
C GLN A 21 -12.19 18.71 -0.42
N HIS A 22 -13.03 18.92 0.57
CA HIS A 22 -12.71 19.82 1.68
C HIS A 22 -11.90 19.07 2.76
N THR A 23 -10.94 19.78 3.38
CA THR A 23 -10.00 19.19 4.34
C THR A 23 -10.64 18.80 5.67
N ASP A 24 -11.76 19.42 6.03
CA ASP A 24 -12.57 19.09 7.20
C ASP A 24 -13.24 17.72 7.07
N GLU A 25 -13.61 17.32 5.85
CA GLU A 25 -14.14 15.98 5.53
C GLU A 25 -13.13 14.85 5.77
N LEU A 26 -11.83 15.18 5.82
CA LEU A 26 -10.74 14.23 6.05
C LEU A 26 -10.50 13.93 7.54
N GLY A 27 -11.38 14.39 8.45
CA GLY A 27 -11.33 14.05 9.88
C GLY A 27 -10.65 15.09 10.78
N GLY A 28 -10.57 16.35 10.35
CA GLY A 28 -10.28 17.50 11.22
C GLY A 28 -8.86 17.62 11.81
N GLU A 29 -7.94 16.69 11.54
CA GLU A 29 -6.55 16.81 11.97
C GLU A 29 -5.66 17.50 10.93
N SER A 30 -4.76 18.38 11.41
CA SER A 30 -3.89 19.24 10.61
C SER A 30 -3.17 18.51 9.45
N PRO A 31 -3.08 19.11 8.25
CA PRO A 31 -2.48 18.51 7.04
C PRO A 31 -0.98 18.18 7.16
N THR A 32 -0.35 18.41 8.31
CA THR A 32 1.07 18.15 8.56
C THR A 32 1.41 16.71 8.93
N LYS A 33 0.43 15.82 9.19
CA LYS A 33 0.73 14.42 9.58
C LYS A 33 1.12 13.49 8.41
N PHE A 34 0.70 13.76 7.18
CA PHE A 34 0.85 12.82 6.05
C PHE A 34 1.30 13.55 4.78
N SER A 35 2.57 13.41 4.39
CA SER A 35 3.11 14.06 3.19
C SER A 35 2.83 13.27 1.91
N ALA A 36 2.57 14.02 0.83
CA ALA A 36 2.10 13.66 -0.53
C ALA A 36 0.56 13.64 -0.68
N ASP A 37 0.10 14.16 -1.84
CA ASP A 37 -1.31 14.44 -2.23
C ASP A 37 -2.36 14.04 -1.18
N PRO A 38 -2.89 15.00 -0.40
CA PRO A 38 -3.71 14.70 0.76
C PRO A 38 -5.03 14.01 0.40
N ASN A 39 -5.42 13.89 -0.86
CA ASN A 39 -6.78 13.47 -1.18
C ASN A 39 -6.90 12.01 -1.63
N SER A 40 -5.80 11.31 -1.96
CA SER A 40 -5.93 9.97 -2.57
C SER A 40 -4.72 9.03 -2.35
N GLY A 41 -4.83 7.82 -2.92
CA GLY A 41 -3.73 6.86 -2.99
C GLY A 41 -3.17 6.45 -1.62
N PRO A 42 -1.83 6.33 -1.47
CA PRO A 42 -1.20 5.91 -0.22
C PRO A 42 -1.64 6.68 1.04
N ALA A 43 -1.88 7.99 0.92
CA ALA A 43 -2.28 8.83 2.05
C ALA A 43 -3.67 8.45 2.58
N ALA A 44 -4.60 8.14 1.66
CA ALA A 44 -5.94 7.67 2.02
C ALA A 44 -5.88 6.34 2.79
N VAL A 45 -4.97 5.43 2.43
CA VAL A 45 -4.78 4.17 3.19
C VAL A 45 -4.39 4.45 4.63
N ILE A 46 -3.40 5.32 4.85
CA ILE A 46 -2.93 5.65 6.19
C ILE A 46 -4.04 6.28 7.04
N ARG A 47 -4.80 7.23 6.48
CA ARG A 47 -5.95 7.84 7.18
C ARG A 47 -7.01 6.81 7.53
N ASN A 48 -7.44 6.01 6.56
CA ASN A 48 -8.49 5.04 6.80
C ASN A 48 -8.07 3.99 7.83
N LEU A 49 -6.81 3.53 7.79
CA LEU A 49 -6.29 2.58 8.76
C LEU A 49 -6.11 3.16 10.16
N HIS A 50 -5.78 4.45 10.26
CA HIS A 50 -5.72 5.14 11.56
C HIS A 50 -7.07 5.11 12.30
N GLU A 51 -8.16 5.19 11.56
CA GLU A 51 -9.52 5.26 12.12
C GLU A 51 -10.11 3.89 12.45
N VAL A 52 -9.72 2.84 11.71
CA VAL A 52 -10.30 1.50 11.89
C VAL A 52 -9.44 0.58 12.75
N LEU A 53 -8.13 0.81 12.85
CA LEU A 53 -7.24 -0.02 13.64
C LEU A 53 -7.10 0.56 15.05
N PRO A 54 -7.02 -0.30 16.08
CA PRO A 54 -6.70 0.16 17.42
C PRO A 54 -5.27 0.72 17.48
N THR A 55 -4.97 1.48 18.52
CA THR A 55 -3.61 1.93 18.81
C THR A 55 -2.64 0.73 18.80
N PRO A 56 -1.47 0.85 18.14
CA PRO A 56 -0.50 -0.24 18.09
C PRO A 56 -0.16 -0.77 19.49
N LYS A 57 -0.21 -2.09 19.65
CA LYS A 57 0.19 -2.81 20.86
C LYS A 57 1.35 -3.73 20.52
N ASP A 58 2.27 -3.88 21.46
CA ASP A 58 3.40 -4.81 21.30
C ASP A 58 2.89 -6.24 21.07
N GLY A 59 3.46 -6.90 20.07
CA GLY A 59 3.09 -8.26 19.69
C GLY A 59 1.79 -8.39 18.88
N VAL A 60 1.02 -7.31 18.68
CA VAL A 60 -0.21 -7.32 17.86
C VAL A 60 0.09 -6.74 16.49
N PHE A 61 -0.19 -7.51 15.45
CA PHE A 61 0.00 -7.11 14.05
C PHE A 61 -1.29 -7.24 13.26
N HIS A 62 -1.47 -6.34 12.30
CA HIS A 62 -2.57 -6.39 11.34
C HIS A 62 -2.00 -6.59 9.93
N ALA A 63 -2.83 -7.04 9.00
CA ALA A 63 -2.49 -7.13 7.59
C ALA A 63 -3.51 -6.35 6.76
N VAL A 64 -3.03 -5.57 5.78
CA VAL A 64 -3.87 -4.88 4.81
C VAL A 64 -3.52 -5.32 3.40
N VAL A 65 -4.55 -5.56 2.59
CA VAL A 65 -4.40 -5.84 1.17
C VAL A 65 -4.82 -4.62 0.36
N THR A 66 -3.95 -4.16 -0.53
CA THR A 66 -4.18 -2.96 -1.36
C THR A 66 -3.96 -3.26 -2.84
N ASP A 67 -4.67 -2.54 -3.71
CA ASP A 67 -4.41 -2.59 -5.15
C ASP A 67 -3.17 -1.77 -5.57
N ARG A 68 -2.90 -1.73 -6.88
CA ARG A 68 -1.76 -0.98 -7.45
C ARG A 68 -1.84 0.54 -7.36
N PHE A 69 -3.03 1.11 -7.21
CA PHE A 69 -3.21 2.55 -7.07
C PHE A 69 -2.73 3.01 -5.69
N TYR A 70 -3.05 2.23 -4.66
CA TYR A 70 -2.72 2.53 -3.27
C TYR A 70 -1.30 2.10 -2.86
N THR A 71 -0.75 1.05 -3.45
CA THR A 71 0.51 0.47 -2.99
C THR A 71 1.74 1.29 -3.40
N SER A 72 2.65 1.53 -2.45
CA SER A 72 3.98 2.10 -2.70
C SER A 72 5.00 1.61 -1.67
N VAL A 73 6.30 1.69 -2.00
CA VAL A 73 7.38 1.34 -1.06
C VAL A 73 7.33 2.20 0.21
N GLN A 74 7.06 3.51 0.05
CA GLN A 74 6.93 4.41 1.19
C GLN A 74 5.76 4.02 2.10
N LEU A 75 4.61 3.68 1.52
CA LEU A 75 3.44 3.19 2.27
C LEU A 75 3.80 1.94 3.08
N ALA A 76 4.46 0.97 2.44
CA ALA A 76 4.82 -0.28 3.10
C ALA A 76 5.71 -0.08 4.33
N LEU A 77 6.69 0.84 4.25
CA LEU A 77 7.55 1.19 5.37
C LEU A 77 6.78 1.94 6.48
N GLN A 78 5.89 2.86 6.11
CA GLN A 78 5.04 3.57 7.08
C GLN A 78 4.08 2.65 7.83
N LEU A 79 3.51 1.66 7.14
CA LEU A 79 2.64 0.65 7.75
C LEU A 79 3.43 -0.31 8.64
N LEU A 80 4.61 -0.76 8.20
CA LEU A 80 5.46 -1.64 8.99
C LEU A 80 5.85 -1.00 10.33
N ALA A 81 6.12 0.31 10.35
CA ALA A 81 6.39 1.06 11.58
C ALA A 81 5.19 1.15 12.55
N ARG A 82 3.98 0.78 12.11
CA ARG A 82 2.73 0.77 12.88
C ARG A 82 2.22 -0.64 13.21
N ASN A 83 3.08 -1.65 13.09
CA ASN A 83 2.72 -3.07 13.20
C ASN A 83 1.63 -3.50 12.19
N VAL A 84 1.63 -2.91 10.99
CA VAL A 84 0.74 -3.29 9.89
C VAL A 84 1.55 -3.84 8.73
N TYR A 85 1.33 -5.11 8.40
CA TYR A 85 1.83 -5.70 7.16
C TYR A 85 0.97 -5.24 5.99
N THR A 86 1.59 -5.04 4.83
CA THR A 86 0.86 -4.76 3.60
C THR A 86 1.21 -5.79 2.53
N VAL A 87 0.20 -6.19 1.79
CA VAL A 87 0.31 -7.02 0.60
C VAL A 87 -0.44 -6.31 -0.52
N GLY A 88 0.17 -6.20 -1.69
CA GLY A 88 -0.49 -5.56 -2.80
C GLY A 88 0.33 -5.61 -4.07
N THR A 89 -0.34 -5.40 -5.18
CA THR A 89 0.35 -5.16 -6.46
C THR A 89 0.91 -3.74 -6.45
N ILE A 90 2.06 -3.48 -7.09
CA ILE A 90 2.66 -2.14 -7.19
C ILE A 90 2.92 -1.81 -8.66
N GLN A 91 2.74 -0.54 -9.05
CA GLN A 91 3.12 -0.10 -10.39
C GLN A 91 4.66 0.01 -10.49
N THR A 92 5.23 -0.46 -11.60
CA THR A 92 6.69 -0.50 -11.83
C THR A 92 7.33 0.90 -11.89
N ASN A 93 6.54 1.93 -12.19
CA ASN A 93 6.99 3.33 -12.22
C ASN A 93 7.01 4.01 -10.83
N LYS A 94 6.63 3.31 -9.74
CA LYS A 94 6.68 3.87 -8.39
C LYS A 94 8.14 3.94 -7.89
N LYS A 95 8.45 5.03 -7.20
CA LYS A 95 9.75 5.21 -6.55
C LYS A 95 10.04 4.05 -5.60
N GLY A 96 11.24 3.47 -5.71
CA GLY A 96 11.68 2.35 -4.90
C GLY A 96 11.36 0.97 -5.49
N PHE A 97 10.61 0.87 -6.59
CA PHE A 97 10.48 -0.38 -7.32
C PHE A 97 11.85 -0.81 -7.88
N PRO A 98 12.29 -2.06 -7.70
CA PRO A 98 13.61 -2.50 -8.11
C PRO A 98 13.71 -2.59 -9.64
N PRO A 99 14.63 -1.86 -10.30
CA PRO A 99 14.75 -1.89 -11.77
C PRO A 99 15.02 -3.29 -12.33
N ALA A 100 15.68 -4.15 -11.56
CA ALA A 100 15.99 -5.52 -11.93
C ALA A 100 14.75 -6.42 -12.13
N LEU A 101 13.57 -6.01 -11.65
CA LEU A 101 12.30 -6.73 -11.85
C LEU A 101 11.37 -6.07 -12.87
N ILE A 102 11.83 -5.03 -13.57
CA ILE A 102 11.06 -4.44 -14.66
C ILE A 102 11.27 -5.32 -15.90
N ALA A 103 10.20 -5.97 -16.36
CA ALA A 103 10.23 -6.72 -17.60
C ALA A 103 10.47 -5.77 -18.79
N SER A 104 11.47 -6.07 -19.62
CA SER A 104 11.71 -5.35 -20.88
C SER A 104 10.69 -5.71 -21.95
N GLU A 105 10.27 -6.98 -21.94
CA GLU A 105 9.35 -7.53 -22.93
C GLU A 105 7.90 -7.43 -22.45
N ALA A 106 6.99 -7.09 -23.38
CA ALA A 106 5.56 -7.08 -23.10
C ALA A 106 4.99 -8.50 -22.92
N ALA A 107 5.68 -9.51 -23.46
CA ALA A 107 5.29 -10.92 -23.38
C ALA A 107 6.40 -11.75 -22.72
N ARG A 108 6.02 -12.86 -22.10
CA ARG A 108 6.97 -13.82 -21.52
C ARG A 108 7.91 -14.36 -22.60
N PRO A 109 9.24 -14.26 -22.41
CA PRO A 109 10.22 -14.89 -23.30
C PRO A 109 10.01 -16.41 -23.43
N VAL A 110 10.34 -16.97 -24.59
CA VAL A 110 10.08 -18.40 -24.90
C VAL A 110 10.85 -19.34 -23.97
N ASP A 111 12.05 -18.93 -23.55
CA ASP A 111 12.99 -19.64 -22.69
C ASP A 111 12.61 -19.62 -21.20
N VAL A 112 11.71 -18.72 -20.77
CA VAL A 112 11.25 -18.63 -19.38
C VAL A 112 10.04 -19.54 -19.19
N ALA A 113 10.11 -20.53 -18.30
CA ALA A 113 8.96 -21.42 -18.04
C ALA A 113 7.73 -20.64 -17.53
N ARG A 114 6.53 -21.09 -17.89
CA ARG A 114 5.28 -20.49 -17.37
C ARG A 114 5.20 -20.71 -15.86
N GLY A 115 4.90 -19.65 -15.11
CA GLY A 115 4.83 -19.68 -13.65
C GLY A 115 6.17 -19.46 -12.95
N SER A 116 7.26 -19.17 -13.69
CA SER A 116 8.50 -18.69 -13.10
C SER A 116 8.31 -17.29 -12.52
N SER A 117 8.87 -17.08 -11.33
CA SER A 117 8.82 -15.79 -10.63
C SER A 117 10.19 -15.36 -10.18
N SER A 118 10.40 -14.05 -10.10
CA SER A 118 11.60 -13.41 -9.59
C SER A 118 11.24 -12.57 -8.36
N ILE A 119 12.02 -12.69 -7.29
CA ILE A 119 11.80 -11.94 -6.04
C ILE A 119 13.02 -11.05 -5.79
N ALA A 120 12.76 -9.77 -5.51
CA ALA A 120 13.76 -8.88 -4.95
C ALA A 120 13.44 -8.60 -3.48
N THR A 121 14.47 -8.60 -2.65
CA THR A 121 14.39 -8.25 -1.24
C THR A 121 15.18 -6.97 -0.99
N SER A 122 14.60 -6.06 -0.22
CA SER A 122 15.31 -4.84 0.19
C SER A 122 16.49 -5.17 1.10
N LYS A 123 17.67 -4.61 0.79
CA LYS A 123 18.88 -4.79 1.60
C LYS A 123 18.76 -4.17 2.99
N CYS A 124 18.11 -3.00 3.08
CA CYS A 124 17.96 -2.26 4.34
C CYS A 124 16.78 -2.76 5.18
N TYR A 125 15.77 -3.35 4.53
CA TYR A 125 14.55 -3.84 5.18
C TYR A 125 14.19 -5.23 4.64
N PRO A 126 14.80 -6.32 5.15
CA PRO A 126 14.60 -7.66 4.59
C PRO A 126 13.15 -8.18 4.57
N ARG A 127 12.26 -7.58 5.39
CA ARG A 127 10.82 -7.86 5.40
C ARG A 127 10.06 -7.21 4.24
N LEU A 128 10.69 -6.31 3.50
CA LEU A 128 10.13 -5.68 2.31
C LEU A 128 10.62 -6.44 1.08
N GLN A 129 9.67 -7.12 0.43
CA GLN A 129 9.91 -7.93 -0.75
C GLN A 129 8.92 -7.58 -1.85
N VAL A 130 9.33 -7.78 -3.09
CA VAL A 130 8.45 -7.65 -4.25
C VAL A 130 8.75 -8.79 -5.22
N MET A 131 7.69 -9.31 -5.83
CA MET A 131 7.74 -10.42 -6.76
C MET A 131 7.24 -9.96 -8.13
N GLN A 132 7.95 -10.37 -9.16
CA GLN A 132 7.47 -10.39 -10.55
C GLN A 132 7.12 -11.84 -10.89
N TRP A 133 5.96 -12.08 -11.48
CA TRP A 133 5.44 -13.40 -11.87
C TRP A 133 4.87 -13.37 -13.28
#